data_AF-A0A136LNR2-F1
#
_entry.id   AF-A0A136LNR2-F1
#
_cell.length_a   1.000
_cell.length_b   1.000
_cell.length_c   1.000
_cell.angle_alpha   90.00
_cell.angle_beta   90.00
_cell.angle_gamma   90.00
#
_symmetry.space_group_name_H-M   'P 1'
#
loop_
_entity.id
_entity.type
_entity.pdbx_description
1 polymer ?
#
loop_
_entity_poly.entity_id
_entity_poly.type
_entity_poly.pdbx_seq_one_letter_code
_entity_poly.pdbx_strand_id
1 'polypeptide(L)'
;MRSLIILLALVVTSQLVNAQAEEMWFAFPVVSIESKGTNKYLVTINYGSEVGLKKDGNGEVWAILQQQRKGEAHYLNNITFQEVATGKATALLETKEPIYKGDLVFAQIPVNLKFKSIYFYLASYGIFLTDDTGKPYYTIEEILKSDGYRLRTEKFIQMQMALNEAGQKLKETNYAGRVKDGPQKGKLLYEVLEKADTLAVWSYLYHAALTYTQHAGLMTPWVKSYSDYALEGDWITATELRTLFVGATTEKMETHYTHYQRKITSEMVSDWYADAQDLRKAGKFDEAKKILDACIFLGAKLNDPYNEALYHYEVALIAEAQKQFAESIRWYEKAAEKFKVAKSDYGEGFARHYVALAYLETGQPAKAEENFLMAKDLRTKVFSTERESKSYQNELITTLNELARLERNRKKFYESDCLVRSGAGNCALG
;
A
#
# COMPACT_ATOMS: atom_id res chain seq x y z
N MET A 1 5.99 20.64 -17.68
CA MET A 1 6.16 19.63 -16.62
C MET A 1 5.75 20.24 -15.28
N ARG A 2 4.49 20.07 -14.89
CA ARG A 2 4.02 20.35 -13.52
C ARG A 2 3.34 19.06 -13.05
N SER A 3 4.00 18.33 -12.18
CA SER A 3 3.43 17.21 -11.44
C SER A 3 2.45 17.77 -10.43
N LEU A 4 1.16 17.46 -10.57
CA LEU A 4 0.14 17.86 -9.62
C LEU A 4 -0.01 16.76 -8.56
N ILE A 5 0.62 16.96 -7.41
CA ILE A 5 0.34 16.22 -6.19
C ILE A 5 -0.79 16.98 -5.48
N ILE A 6 -1.99 16.39 -5.41
CA ILE A 6 -3.07 16.89 -4.55
C ILE A 6 -2.80 16.35 -3.14
N LEU A 7 -2.27 17.20 -2.27
CA LEU A 7 -2.04 16.92 -0.85
C LEU A 7 -3.28 17.38 -0.05
N LEU A 8 -3.98 16.44 0.60
CA LEU A 8 -5.16 16.72 1.44
C LEU A 8 -4.69 17.02 2.88
N ALA A 9 -4.94 18.22 3.39
CA ALA A 9 -4.62 18.61 4.76
C ALA A 9 -5.76 18.24 5.72
N LEU A 10 -5.45 17.46 6.76
CA LEU A 10 -6.35 17.18 7.89
C LEU A 10 -6.23 18.28 8.95
N VAL A 11 -7.34 18.93 9.30
CA VAL A 11 -7.52 19.61 10.58
C VAL A 11 -8.69 18.95 11.29
N VAL A 12 -8.42 18.33 12.44
CA VAL A 12 -9.43 17.68 13.29
C VAL A 12 -9.97 18.72 14.26
N THR A 13 -11.26 19.01 14.16
CA THR A 13 -12.05 19.50 15.30
C THR A 13 -13.35 18.72 15.37
N SER A 14 -13.54 18.03 16.50
CA SER A 14 -14.72 17.24 16.83
C SER A 14 -15.92 18.15 17.12
N GLN A 15 -16.87 18.19 16.19
CA GLN A 15 -18.26 18.57 16.46
C GLN A 15 -19.16 17.59 15.69
N LEU A 16 -20.37 17.33 16.20
CA LEU A 16 -21.37 16.47 15.55
C LEU A 16 -21.74 17.04 14.17
N VAL A 17 -21.07 16.56 13.12
CA VAL A 17 -21.30 17.02 11.74
C VAL A 17 -22.47 16.24 11.16
N ASN A 18 -23.61 16.92 10.95
CA ASN A 18 -24.51 16.56 9.85
C ASN A 18 -23.64 16.52 8.60
N ALA A 19 -23.43 15.33 8.00
CA ALA A 19 -22.57 15.17 6.82
C ALA A 19 -23.02 16.14 5.73
N GLN A 20 -22.33 17.28 5.65
CA GLN A 20 -22.58 18.32 4.68
C GLN A 20 -22.08 17.78 3.34
N ALA A 21 -22.90 17.88 2.29
CA ALA A 21 -22.52 17.36 0.98
C ALA A 21 -21.21 18.01 0.53
N GLU A 22 -20.23 17.18 0.16
CA GLU A 22 -18.94 17.59 -0.37
C GLU A 22 -19.04 17.66 -1.89
N GLU A 23 -18.71 18.80 -2.50
CA GLU A 23 -18.61 18.90 -3.97
C GLU A 23 -17.35 18.16 -4.44
N MET A 24 -17.53 17.13 -5.26
CA MET A 24 -16.43 16.33 -5.81
C MET A 24 -16.48 16.28 -7.33
N TRP A 25 -15.30 16.21 -7.94
CA TRP A 25 -15.17 16.09 -9.38
C TRP A 25 -15.43 14.65 -9.85
N PHE A 26 -16.26 14.53 -10.89
CA PHE A 26 -16.46 13.29 -11.63
C PHE A 26 -16.20 13.52 -13.10
N ALA A 27 -15.52 12.56 -13.73
CA ALA A 27 -15.33 12.53 -15.16
C ALA A 27 -16.45 11.72 -15.85
N PHE A 28 -16.99 12.27 -16.93
CA PHE A 28 -18.05 11.68 -17.71
C PHE A 28 -17.62 11.55 -19.18
N PRO A 29 -17.62 10.34 -19.76
CA PRO A 29 -17.34 10.16 -21.18
C PRO A 29 -18.39 10.87 -22.04
N VAL A 30 -17.92 11.58 -23.06
CA VAL A 30 -18.75 12.12 -24.13
C VAL A 30 -19.34 10.95 -24.92
N VAL A 31 -20.67 10.84 -24.94
CA VAL A 31 -21.38 9.75 -25.62
C VAL A 31 -21.97 10.17 -26.97
N SER A 32 -22.19 11.47 -27.17
CA SER A 32 -22.68 12.04 -28.43
C SER A 32 -22.05 13.40 -28.70
N ILE A 33 -21.84 13.69 -29.98
CA ILE A 33 -21.24 14.93 -30.48
C ILE A 33 -22.04 15.37 -31.70
N GLU A 34 -22.49 16.62 -31.69
CA GLU A 34 -23.16 17.25 -32.82
C GLU A 34 -22.40 18.53 -33.20
N SER A 35 -21.99 18.66 -34.47
CA SER A 35 -21.35 19.90 -34.94
C SER A 35 -22.39 21.01 -35.08
N LYS A 36 -22.12 22.17 -34.48
CA LYS A 36 -22.95 23.38 -34.57
C LYS A 36 -22.30 24.48 -35.43
N GLY A 37 -21.23 24.15 -36.15
CA GLY A 37 -20.48 25.07 -37.00
C GLY A 37 -18.97 24.94 -36.79
N THR A 38 -18.20 25.86 -37.38
CA THR A 38 -16.73 25.85 -37.28
C THR A 38 -16.29 25.93 -35.82
N ASN A 39 -15.57 24.91 -35.35
CA ASN A 39 -15.04 24.80 -33.99
C ASN A 39 -16.11 24.81 -32.88
N LYS A 40 -17.37 24.48 -33.18
CA LYS A 40 -18.45 24.43 -32.17
C LYS A 40 -19.12 23.07 -32.16
N TYR A 41 -19.15 22.44 -30.99
CA TYR A 41 -19.69 21.10 -30.79
C TYR A 41 -20.69 21.11 -29.64
N LEU A 42 -21.89 20.58 -29.86
CA LEU A 42 -22.78 20.22 -28.77
C LEU A 42 -22.40 18.81 -28.32
N VAL A 43 -21.83 18.69 -27.13
CA VAL A 43 -21.43 17.42 -26.53
C VAL A 43 -22.50 16.94 -25.56
N THR A 44 -22.72 15.63 -25.49
CA THR A 44 -23.63 15.01 -24.53
C THR A 44 -22.89 14.03 -23.63
N ILE A 45 -23.18 14.10 -22.34
CA ILE A 45 -22.75 13.11 -21.34
C ILE A 45 -23.95 12.44 -20.68
N ASN A 46 -23.76 11.18 -20.26
CA ASN A 46 -24.70 10.49 -19.39
C ASN A 46 -24.25 10.66 -17.95
N TYR A 47 -25.06 11.32 -17.11
CA TYR A 47 -24.67 11.63 -15.72
C TYR A 47 -25.63 11.07 -14.66
N GLY A 48 -26.74 10.43 -15.05
CA GLY A 48 -27.75 9.88 -14.12
C GLY A 48 -28.90 10.85 -13.81
N SER A 49 -29.99 10.36 -13.21
CA SER A 49 -31.22 11.16 -13.05
C SER A 49 -31.22 12.10 -11.84
N GLU A 50 -30.40 11.81 -10.82
CA GLU A 50 -30.44 12.47 -9.51
C GLU A 50 -29.06 12.94 -9.01
N VAL A 51 -28.07 13.04 -9.89
CA VAL A 51 -26.66 13.24 -9.51
C VAL A 51 -26.33 14.70 -9.16
N GLY A 52 -27.33 15.61 -9.14
CA GLY A 52 -27.15 16.97 -8.63
C GLY A 52 -26.43 17.94 -9.58
N LEU A 53 -26.12 17.53 -10.81
CA LEU A 53 -25.67 18.42 -11.88
C LEU A 53 -26.76 19.48 -12.16
N LYS A 54 -26.35 20.73 -12.37
CA LYS A 54 -27.26 21.85 -12.56
C LYS A 54 -27.09 22.45 -13.95
N LYS A 55 -28.21 22.90 -14.53
CA LYS A 55 -28.18 23.83 -15.66
C LYS A 55 -27.35 25.05 -15.27
N ASP A 56 -26.58 25.57 -16.22
CA ASP A 56 -25.62 26.67 -16.04
C ASP A 56 -24.46 26.34 -15.07
N GLY A 57 -24.32 25.08 -14.66
CA GLY A 57 -23.15 24.59 -13.95
C GLY A 57 -21.91 24.59 -14.84
N ASN A 58 -20.75 24.82 -14.21
CA ASN A 58 -19.46 24.79 -14.91
C ASN A 58 -18.91 23.36 -14.98
N GLY A 59 -18.24 23.06 -16.09
CA GLY A 59 -17.48 21.83 -16.27
C GLY A 59 -16.17 22.10 -17.01
N GLU A 60 -15.28 21.13 -16.97
CA GLU A 60 -14.00 21.16 -17.68
C GLU A 60 -13.97 20.02 -18.70
N VAL A 61 -13.50 20.28 -19.91
CA VAL A 61 -13.34 19.24 -20.93
C VAL A 61 -11.88 18.89 -21.08
N TRP A 62 -11.59 17.61 -20.93
CA TRP A 62 -10.27 17.03 -21.15
C TRP A 62 -10.39 15.97 -22.25
N ALA A 63 -9.42 15.91 -23.15
CA ALA A 63 -9.36 14.81 -24.10
C ALA A 63 -8.43 13.74 -23.56
N ILE A 64 -8.98 12.53 -23.42
CA ILE A 64 -8.27 11.32 -22.98
C ILE A 64 -8.75 10.20 -23.89
N LEU A 65 -7.93 9.85 -24.88
CA LEU A 65 -8.23 8.77 -25.80
C LEU A 65 -6.96 7.99 -26.12
N GLN A 66 -6.73 6.89 -25.41
CA GLN A 66 -5.48 6.09 -25.48
C GLN A 66 -5.04 5.76 -26.92
N GLN A 67 -5.98 5.48 -27.83
CA GLN A 67 -5.68 5.12 -29.22
C GLN A 67 -5.31 6.32 -30.12
N GLN A 68 -5.83 7.52 -29.83
CA GLN A 68 -5.64 8.70 -30.69
C GLN A 68 -4.69 9.74 -30.07
N ARG A 69 -4.60 9.79 -28.75
CA ARG A 69 -3.82 10.75 -27.95
C ARG A 69 -2.69 10.06 -27.14
N LYS A 70 -2.41 8.77 -27.40
CA LYS A 70 -1.37 7.95 -26.71
C LYS A 70 -1.39 8.05 -25.18
N GLY A 71 -2.58 8.23 -24.61
CA GLY A 71 -2.77 8.29 -23.17
C GLY A 71 -2.37 9.59 -22.49
N GLU A 72 -2.09 10.64 -23.26
CA GLU A 72 -1.90 11.98 -22.72
C GLU A 72 -3.26 12.62 -22.49
N ALA A 73 -3.44 13.14 -21.27
CA ALA A 73 -4.59 13.92 -20.87
C ALA A 73 -4.25 15.40 -21.04
N HIS A 74 -4.99 16.12 -21.87
CA HIS A 74 -4.83 17.56 -21.99
C HIS A 74 -6.18 18.26 -21.86
N TYR A 75 -6.10 19.41 -21.19
CA TYR A 75 -7.24 20.29 -21.00
C TYR A 75 -7.56 20.98 -22.32
N LEU A 76 -8.84 20.92 -22.72
CA LEU A 76 -9.34 21.50 -23.96
C LEU A 76 -9.99 22.86 -23.72
N ASN A 77 -10.99 22.90 -22.84
CA ASN A 77 -11.75 24.12 -22.55
C ASN A 77 -12.63 23.98 -21.31
N ASN A 78 -13.12 25.10 -20.78
CA ASN A 78 -14.23 25.15 -19.84
C ASN A 78 -15.55 25.18 -20.61
N ILE A 79 -16.60 24.61 -20.02
CA ILE A 79 -17.94 24.59 -20.58
C ILE A 79 -18.99 24.93 -19.53
N THR A 80 -20.15 25.35 -20.01
CA THR A 80 -21.35 25.55 -19.21
C THR A 80 -22.45 24.64 -19.73
N PHE A 81 -23.08 23.88 -18.84
CA PHE A 81 -24.16 22.98 -19.23
C PHE A 81 -25.41 23.76 -19.62
N GLN A 82 -25.87 23.54 -20.85
CA GLN A 82 -27.00 24.27 -21.45
C GLN A 82 -28.34 23.60 -21.12
N GLU A 83 -28.36 22.27 -21.20
CA GLU A 83 -29.50 21.46 -20.82
C GLU A 83 -29.05 20.35 -19.88
N VAL A 84 -29.81 20.16 -18.82
CA VAL A 84 -29.59 19.12 -17.82
C VAL A 84 -30.95 18.46 -17.59
N ALA A 85 -31.12 17.30 -18.22
CA ALA A 85 -32.33 16.51 -18.19
C ALA A 85 -32.04 15.16 -17.54
N THR A 86 -33.10 14.44 -17.14
CA THR A 86 -33.01 13.13 -16.50
C THR A 86 -32.05 12.19 -17.25
N GLY A 87 -30.88 11.95 -16.68
CA GLY A 87 -29.87 11.03 -17.22
C GLY A 87 -28.90 11.61 -18.25
N LYS A 88 -29.12 12.83 -18.77
CA LYS A 88 -28.31 13.42 -19.86
C LYS A 88 -28.11 14.91 -19.71
N ALA A 89 -26.86 15.36 -19.90
CA ALA A 89 -26.53 16.77 -19.94
C ALA A 89 -25.84 17.12 -21.25
N THR A 90 -26.13 18.30 -21.76
CA THR A 90 -25.51 18.85 -22.98
C THR A 90 -24.79 20.15 -22.67
N ALA A 91 -23.67 20.35 -23.34
CA ALA A 91 -22.90 21.57 -23.25
C ALA A 91 -22.38 21.95 -24.64
N LEU A 92 -22.34 23.25 -24.92
CA LEU A 92 -21.69 23.76 -26.11
C LEU A 92 -20.21 23.95 -25.80
N LEU A 93 -19.38 23.32 -26.61
CA LEU A 93 -17.93 23.35 -26.54
C LEU A 93 -17.39 24.06 -27.77
N GLU A 94 -16.62 25.12 -27.56
CA GLU A 94 -15.91 25.82 -28.63
C GLU A 94 -14.42 25.47 -28.59
N THR A 95 -13.91 24.82 -29.63
CA THR A 95 -12.50 24.41 -29.68
C THR A 95 -12.04 24.12 -31.11
N LYS A 96 -10.78 24.46 -31.38
CA LYS A 96 -10.10 24.14 -32.65
C LYS A 96 -9.66 22.69 -32.72
N GLU A 97 -9.58 22.01 -31.58
CA GLU A 97 -9.22 20.61 -31.53
C GLU A 97 -10.43 19.72 -31.86
N PRO A 98 -10.22 18.58 -32.53
CA PRO A 98 -11.29 17.61 -32.73
C PRO A 98 -11.69 16.97 -31.39
N ILE A 99 -13.00 16.71 -31.26
CA ILE A 99 -13.62 16.06 -30.11
C ILE A 99 -14.11 14.68 -30.51
N TYR A 100 -13.95 13.71 -29.61
CA TYR A 100 -14.26 12.31 -29.86
C TYR A 100 -15.15 11.74 -28.75
N LYS A 101 -15.91 10.69 -29.11
CA LYS A 101 -16.61 9.90 -28.10
C LYS A 101 -15.57 9.26 -27.17
N GLY A 102 -15.82 9.34 -25.87
CA GLY A 102 -14.87 8.90 -24.84
C GLY A 102 -14.03 10.04 -24.24
N ASP A 103 -13.93 11.22 -24.89
CA ASP A 103 -13.35 12.40 -24.24
C ASP A 103 -14.11 12.70 -22.94
N LEU A 104 -13.43 13.25 -21.93
CA LEU A 104 -13.99 13.38 -20.59
C LEU A 104 -14.46 14.80 -20.32
N VAL A 105 -15.71 14.91 -19.87
CA VAL A 105 -16.23 16.12 -19.23
C VAL A 105 -16.18 15.92 -17.72
N PHE A 106 -15.46 16.79 -17.03
CA PHE A 106 -15.42 16.86 -15.59
C PHE A 106 -16.50 17.80 -15.08
N ALA A 107 -17.27 17.37 -14.09
CA ALA A 107 -18.25 18.20 -13.42
C ALA A 107 -18.21 17.99 -11.90
N GLN A 108 -18.52 19.05 -11.16
CA GLN A 108 -18.68 19.00 -9.70
C GLN A 108 -20.06 18.46 -9.35
N ILE A 109 -20.06 17.45 -8.49
CA ILE A 109 -21.24 16.73 -8.03
C ILE A 109 -21.26 16.75 -6.49
N PRO A 110 -22.39 17.12 -5.86
CA PRO A 110 -22.54 17.03 -4.42
C PRO A 110 -22.61 15.56 -4.00
N VAL A 111 -21.71 15.16 -3.10
CA VAL A 111 -21.65 13.80 -2.58
C VAL A 111 -21.87 13.80 -1.08
N ASN A 112 -22.82 12.96 -0.66
CA ASN A 112 -23.10 12.71 0.74
C ASN A 112 -22.98 11.20 1.04
N LEU A 113 -21.74 10.70 0.98
CA LEU A 113 -21.41 9.30 1.21
C LEU A 113 -20.49 9.16 2.43
N LYS A 114 -20.86 8.24 3.33
CA LYS A 114 -20.02 7.85 4.47
C LYS A 114 -18.86 6.94 4.06
N PHE A 115 -19.01 6.22 2.96
CA PHE A 115 -18.06 5.25 2.44
C PHE A 115 -17.96 5.42 0.93
N LYS A 116 -16.74 5.36 0.39
CA LYS A 116 -16.43 5.48 -1.04
C LYS A 116 -15.78 4.17 -1.50
N SER A 117 -16.52 3.34 -2.25
CA SER A 117 -16.07 2.03 -2.74
C SER A 117 -15.20 2.16 -3.99
N ILE A 118 -14.69 1.01 -4.49
CA ILE A 118 -13.93 1.01 -5.74
C ILE A 118 -14.74 1.56 -6.92
N TYR A 119 -16.06 1.37 -6.95
CA TYR A 119 -16.92 1.90 -8.00
C TYR A 119 -17.02 3.42 -7.97
N PHE A 120 -17.02 4.01 -6.77
CA PHE A 120 -16.94 5.46 -6.61
C PHE A 120 -15.67 6.00 -7.26
N TYR A 121 -14.51 5.40 -6.96
CA TYR A 121 -13.24 5.84 -7.53
C TYR A 121 -13.20 5.65 -9.05
N LEU A 122 -13.61 4.49 -9.56
CA LEU A 122 -13.70 4.24 -11.00
C LEU A 122 -14.59 5.27 -11.70
N ALA A 123 -15.79 5.54 -11.16
CA ALA A 123 -16.69 6.55 -11.70
C ALA A 123 -16.10 7.96 -11.64
N SER A 124 -15.42 8.33 -10.55
CA SER A 124 -14.76 9.65 -10.44
C SER A 124 -13.68 9.84 -11.49
N TYR A 125 -13.02 8.76 -11.93
CA TYR A 125 -12.04 8.76 -13.01
C TYR A 125 -12.64 8.55 -14.40
N GLY A 126 -13.96 8.46 -14.54
CA GLY A 126 -14.62 8.30 -15.84
C GLY A 126 -14.47 6.90 -16.43
N ILE A 127 -14.27 5.90 -15.57
CA ILE A 127 -14.23 4.49 -15.93
C ILE A 127 -15.61 3.90 -15.66
N PHE A 128 -16.31 3.51 -16.72
CA PHE A 128 -17.62 2.88 -16.65
C PHE A 128 -17.56 1.52 -17.33
N LEU A 129 -17.62 0.47 -16.52
CA LEU A 129 -17.55 -0.90 -17.03
C LEU A 129 -18.89 -1.32 -17.60
N THR A 130 -18.88 -1.79 -18.85
CA THR A 130 -20.08 -2.26 -19.55
C THR A 130 -20.03 -3.75 -19.83
N ASP A 131 -21.20 -4.37 -19.94
CA ASP A 131 -21.34 -5.68 -20.56
C ASP A 131 -21.13 -5.63 -22.08
N ASP A 132 -21.26 -6.78 -22.73
CA ASP A 132 -21.06 -6.93 -24.18
C ASP A 132 -22.13 -6.20 -25.01
N THR A 133 -23.23 -5.76 -24.38
CA THR A 133 -24.29 -4.95 -25.01
C THR A 133 -24.06 -3.45 -24.84
N GLY A 134 -23.02 -3.06 -24.09
CA GLY A 134 -22.73 -1.67 -23.75
C GLY A 134 -23.53 -1.14 -22.55
N LYS A 135 -24.26 -2.00 -21.82
CA LYS A 135 -24.98 -1.59 -20.61
C LYS A 135 -24.01 -1.52 -19.43
N PRO A 136 -24.02 -0.43 -18.63
CA PRO A 136 -23.11 -0.30 -17.50
C PRO A 136 -23.46 -1.27 -16.36
N TYR A 137 -22.43 -1.82 -15.71
CA TYR A 137 -22.58 -2.66 -14.51
C TYR A 137 -22.97 -1.84 -13.28
N TYR A 138 -22.53 -0.59 -13.23
CA TYR A 138 -22.87 0.36 -12.18
C TYR A 138 -23.02 1.75 -12.80
N THR A 139 -23.88 2.55 -12.17
CA THR A 139 -24.14 3.94 -12.52
C THR A 139 -23.72 4.83 -11.36
N ILE A 140 -23.43 6.11 -11.65
CA ILE A 140 -23.17 7.08 -10.58
C ILE A 140 -24.36 7.17 -9.63
N GLU A 141 -25.58 7.08 -10.15
CA GLU A 141 -26.78 7.11 -9.34
C GLU A 141 -26.84 5.95 -8.32
N GLU A 142 -26.57 4.72 -8.75
CA GLU A 142 -26.49 3.55 -7.85
C GLU A 142 -25.42 3.74 -6.77
N ILE A 143 -24.26 4.29 -7.15
CA ILE A 143 -23.15 4.61 -6.24
C ILE A 143 -23.62 5.67 -5.23
N LEU A 144 -24.04 6.85 -5.66
CA LEU A 144 -24.41 7.94 -4.76
C LEU A 144 -25.60 7.61 -3.84
N LYS A 145 -26.50 6.70 -4.26
CA LYS A 145 -27.60 6.21 -3.41
C LYS A 145 -27.16 5.11 -2.43
N SER A 146 -26.22 4.26 -2.80
CA SER A 146 -25.99 2.99 -2.10
C SER A 146 -24.56 2.43 -2.18
N ASP A 147 -23.54 3.29 -2.13
CA ASP A 147 -22.13 2.89 -2.21
C ASP A 147 -21.63 2.17 -0.94
N GLY A 148 -22.25 1.04 -0.62
CA GLY A 148 -22.03 0.26 0.58
C GLY A 148 -21.51 -1.14 0.29
N TYR A 149 -21.36 -1.91 1.36
CA TYR A 149 -20.96 -3.32 1.28
C TYR A 149 -21.88 -4.15 0.38
N ARG A 150 -23.19 -3.89 0.40
CA ARG A 150 -24.17 -4.61 -0.41
C ARG A 150 -23.93 -4.44 -1.91
N LEU A 151 -23.79 -3.20 -2.40
CA LEU A 151 -23.53 -2.93 -3.82
C LEU A 151 -22.24 -3.61 -4.28
N ARG A 152 -21.18 -3.56 -3.45
CA ARG A 152 -19.92 -4.28 -3.71
C ARG A 152 -20.11 -5.77 -3.88
N THR A 153 -20.72 -6.42 -2.89
CA THR A 153 -20.92 -7.86 -2.90
C THR A 153 -21.76 -8.30 -4.10
N GLU A 154 -22.88 -7.62 -4.34
CA GLU A 154 -23.78 -7.94 -5.45
C GLU A 154 -23.09 -7.79 -6.81
N LYS A 155 -22.44 -6.65 -7.05
CA LYS A 155 -21.79 -6.38 -8.34
C LYS A 155 -20.54 -7.25 -8.54
N PHE A 156 -19.74 -7.54 -7.51
CA PHE A 156 -18.60 -8.48 -7.65
C PHE A 156 -19.06 -9.88 -8.03
N ILE A 157 -20.16 -10.37 -7.43
CA ILE A 157 -20.70 -11.69 -7.78
C ILE A 157 -21.19 -11.70 -9.23
N GLN A 158 -21.94 -10.68 -9.65
CA GLN A 158 -22.40 -10.56 -11.05
C GLN A 158 -21.23 -10.51 -12.04
N MET A 159 -20.18 -9.75 -11.71
CA MET A 159 -18.98 -9.66 -12.53
C MET A 159 -18.20 -10.98 -12.56
N GLN A 160 -18.05 -11.65 -11.41
CA GLN A 160 -17.42 -12.98 -11.35
C GLN A 160 -18.15 -13.99 -12.24
N MET A 161 -19.49 -14.04 -12.16
CA MET A 161 -20.30 -14.92 -12.99
C MET A 161 -20.07 -14.68 -14.48
N ALA A 162 -19.98 -13.42 -14.91
CA ALA A 162 -19.72 -13.07 -16.31
C ALA A 162 -18.32 -13.50 -16.78
N LEU A 163 -17.28 -13.43 -15.92
CA LEU A 163 -15.97 -14.00 -16.26
C LEU A 163 -16.04 -15.52 -16.42
N ASN A 164 -16.71 -16.19 -15.48
CA ASN A 164 -16.79 -17.65 -15.50
C ASN A 164 -17.53 -18.15 -16.74
N GLU A 165 -18.65 -17.50 -17.10
CA GLU A 165 -19.41 -17.78 -18.32
C GLU A 165 -18.57 -17.51 -19.58
N ALA A 166 -17.83 -16.40 -19.62
CA ALA A 166 -16.94 -16.09 -20.74
C ALA A 166 -15.82 -17.14 -20.87
N GLY A 167 -15.27 -17.63 -19.75
CA GLY A 167 -14.30 -18.71 -19.74
C GLY A 167 -14.86 -20.00 -20.32
N GLN A 168 -16.08 -20.39 -19.94
CA GLN A 168 -16.76 -21.58 -20.48
C GLN A 168 -16.96 -21.46 -21.99
N LYS A 169 -17.49 -20.32 -22.47
CA LYS A 169 -17.66 -20.07 -23.92
C LYS A 169 -16.32 -20.09 -24.66
N LEU A 170 -15.29 -19.46 -24.09
CA LEU A 170 -13.97 -19.38 -24.72
C LEU A 170 -13.32 -20.77 -24.85
N LYS A 171 -13.52 -21.65 -23.88
CA LYS A 171 -13.05 -23.04 -23.89
C LYS A 171 -13.61 -23.84 -25.07
N GLU A 172 -14.89 -23.62 -25.42
CA GLU A 172 -15.54 -24.27 -26.57
C GLU A 172 -14.93 -23.87 -27.91
N THR A 173 -14.27 -22.71 -27.98
CA THR A 173 -13.62 -22.21 -29.21
C THR A 173 -12.23 -22.80 -29.47
N ASN A 174 -11.71 -23.65 -28.56
CA ASN A 174 -10.31 -24.12 -28.56
C ASN A 174 -9.27 -22.98 -28.56
N TYR A 175 -9.59 -21.86 -27.90
CA TYR A 175 -8.66 -20.74 -27.76
C TYR A 175 -7.39 -21.14 -27.01
N ALA A 176 -6.23 -20.93 -27.62
CA ALA A 176 -4.93 -21.39 -27.13
C ALA A 176 -4.08 -20.28 -26.47
N GLY A 177 -4.61 -19.07 -26.28
CA GLY A 177 -3.88 -17.97 -25.67
C GLY A 177 -3.56 -18.26 -24.20
N ARG A 178 -2.30 -18.00 -23.82
CA ARG A 178 -1.76 -18.28 -22.49
C ARG A 178 -1.31 -17.01 -21.80
N VAL A 179 -1.44 -17.00 -20.48
CA VAL A 179 -0.92 -15.93 -19.62
C VAL A 179 0.59 -15.85 -19.79
N LYS A 180 1.10 -14.66 -20.10
CA LYS A 180 2.51 -14.42 -20.39
C LYS A 180 3.36 -14.36 -19.12
N ASP A 181 2.83 -13.79 -18.04
CA ASP A 181 3.59 -13.56 -16.82
C ASP A 181 2.80 -13.66 -15.50
N GLY A 182 3.53 -13.70 -14.39
CA GLY A 182 2.97 -13.72 -13.03
C GLY A 182 2.45 -15.09 -12.54
N PRO A 183 1.69 -15.14 -11.43
CA PRO A 183 1.32 -16.39 -10.76
C PRO A 183 0.48 -17.36 -11.58
N GLN A 184 -0.15 -16.88 -12.66
CA GLN A 184 -0.96 -17.69 -13.58
C GLN A 184 -0.23 -18.00 -14.89
N LYS A 185 1.07 -17.67 -15.00
CA LYS A 185 1.89 -17.86 -16.21
C LYS A 185 1.75 -19.26 -16.79
N GLY A 186 1.57 -19.31 -18.11
CA GLY A 186 1.42 -20.55 -18.86
C GLY A 186 0.03 -21.17 -18.81
N LYS A 187 -0.87 -20.75 -17.91
CA LYS A 187 -2.27 -21.22 -17.95
C LYS A 187 -3.00 -20.65 -19.16
N LEU A 188 -4.00 -21.39 -19.65
CA LEU A 188 -4.86 -20.93 -20.72
C LEU A 188 -5.80 -19.85 -20.21
N LEU A 189 -6.11 -18.85 -21.03
CA LEU A 189 -6.99 -17.75 -20.64
C LEU A 189 -8.34 -18.25 -20.12
N TYR A 190 -8.94 -19.22 -20.81
CA TYR A 190 -10.25 -19.75 -20.39
C TYR A 190 -10.18 -20.42 -19.00
N GLU A 191 -9.04 -21.01 -18.60
CA GLU A 191 -8.89 -21.60 -17.26
C GLU A 191 -8.82 -20.53 -16.17
N VAL A 192 -8.26 -19.37 -16.50
CA VAL A 192 -8.20 -18.21 -15.61
C VAL A 192 -9.58 -17.58 -15.46
N LEU A 193 -10.32 -17.43 -16.56
CA LEU A 193 -11.67 -16.88 -16.58
C LEU A 193 -12.68 -17.80 -15.88
N GLU A 194 -12.69 -19.10 -16.20
CA GLU A 194 -13.62 -20.10 -15.64
C GLU A 194 -13.49 -20.25 -14.11
N LYS A 195 -12.29 -19.99 -13.57
CA LYS A 195 -11.97 -20.11 -12.14
C LYS A 195 -11.83 -18.74 -11.44
N ALA A 196 -12.29 -17.66 -12.07
CA ALA A 196 -12.23 -16.35 -11.46
C ALA A 196 -13.09 -16.30 -10.19
N ASP A 197 -12.55 -15.68 -9.15
CA ASP A 197 -13.24 -15.39 -7.90
C ASP A 197 -13.51 -13.89 -7.77
N THR A 198 -14.25 -13.50 -6.73
CA THR A 198 -14.50 -12.08 -6.46
C THR A 198 -13.22 -11.30 -6.17
N LEU A 199 -12.16 -11.97 -5.70
CA LEU A 199 -10.85 -11.36 -5.50
C LEU A 199 -10.18 -11.02 -6.84
N ALA A 200 -10.34 -11.85 -7.86
CA ALA A 200 -9.87 -11.58 -9.22
C ALA A 200 -10.58 -10.36 -9.82
N VAL A 201 -11.91 -10.28 -9.66
CA VAL A 201 -12.69 -9.09 -10.06
C VAL A 201 -12.18 -7.85 -9.34
N TRP A 202 -12.14 -7.89 -8.01
CA TRP A 202 -11.69 -6.76 -7.20
C TRP A 202 -10.27 -6.32 -7.58
N SER A 203 -9.39 -7.29 -7.85
CA SER A 203 -8.03 -7.02 -8.27
C SER A 203 -7.97 -6.26 -9.59
N TYR A 204 -8.73 -6.70 -10.60
CA TYR A 204 -8.80 -5.99 -11.86
C TYR A 204 -9.36 -4.57 -11.70
N LEU A 205 -10.43 -4.40 -10.91
CA LEU A 205 -11.02 -3.08 -10.65
C LEU A 205 -10.04 -2.14 -9.97
N TYR A 206 -9.26 -2.67 -9.03
CA TYR A 206 -8.24 -1.89 -8.34
C TYR A 206 -7.09 -1.50 -9.26
N HIS A 207 -6.60 -2.44 -10.07
CA HIS A 207 -5.63 -2.15 -11.13
C HIS A 207 -6.14 -1.06 -12.08
N ALA A 208 -7.39 -1.15 -12.53
CA ALA A 208 -7.99 -0.17 -13.43
C ALA A 208 -8.09 1.22 -12.79
N ALA A 209 -8.36 1.30 -11.48
CA ALA A 209 -8.38 2.57 -10.76
C ALA A 209 -6.97 3.17 -10.57
N LEU A 210 -5.94 2.34 -10.35
CA LEU A 210 -4.56 2.81 -10.24
C LEU A 210 -3.97 3.24 -11.59
N THR A 211 -4.37 2.56 -12.66
CA THR A 211 -3.97 2.85 -14.03
C THR A 211 -5.04 3.64 -14.77
N TYR A 212 -5.77 4.51 -14.06
CA TYR A 212 -6.99 5.14 -14.58
C TYR A 212 -6.79 5.86 -15.91
N THR A 213 -5.62 6.45 -16.16
CA THR A 213 -5.31 7.09 -17.44
C THR A 213 -5.43 6.13 -18.61
N GLN A 214 -5.14 4.84 -18.42
CA GLN A 214 -5.27 3.76 -19.40
C GLN A 214 -6.71 3.30 -19.64
N HIS A 215 -7.62 3.56 -18.70
CA HIS A 215 -8.99 3.05 -18.74
C HIS A 215 -10.08 4.13 -18.90
N ALA A 216 -9.79 5.37 -18.50
CA ALA A 216 -10.76 6.46 -18.50
C ALA A 216 -11.26 6.75 -19.92
N GLY A 217 -12.58 6.92 -20.05
CA GLY A 217 -13.21 7.19 -21.35
C GLY A 217 -13.32 5.97 -22.27
N LEU A 218 -12.71 4.83 -21.94
CA LEU A 218 -12.86 3.60 -22.71
C LEU A 218 -14.24 2.98 -22.49
N MET A 219 -14.90 2.64 -23.58
CA MET A 219 -16.21 1.98 -23.61
C MET A 219 -16.08 0.47 -23.90
N THR A 220 -14.90 -0.11 -23.70
CA THR A 220 -14.63 -1.52 -23.99
C THR A 220 -15.38 -2.41 -23.00
N PRO A 221 -16.06 -3.49 -23.44
CA PRO A 221 -16.67 -4.46 -22.55
C PRO A 221 -15.65 -4.98 -21.54
N TRP A 222 -16.04 -5.02 -20.27
CA TRP A 222 -15.07 -5.20 -19.19
C TRP A 222 -14.48 -6.61 -19.18
N VAL A 223 -15.22 -7.65 -19.61
CA VAL A 223 -14.72 -9.03 -19.73
C VAL A 223 -13.57 -9.08 -20.73
N LYS A 224 -13.68 -8.35 -21.84
CA LYS A 224 -12.58 -8.22 -22.81
C LYS A 224 -11.37 -7.54 -22.17
N SER A 225 -11.59 -6.42 -21.49
CA SER A 225 -10.51 -5.68 -20.81
C SER A 225 -9.84 -6.51 -19.72
N TYR A 226 -10.60 -7.28 -18.93
CA TYR A 226 -10.09 -8.25 -17.97
C TYR A 226 -9.30 -9.36 -18.67
N SER A 227 -9.77 -9.85 -19.82
CA SER A 227 -9.08 -10.91 -20.57
C SER A 227 -7.73 -10.43 -21.09
N ASP A 228 -7.65 -9.21 -21.60
CA ASP A 228 -6.40 -8.56 -22.02
C ASP A 228 -5.47 -8.39 -20.81
N TYR A 229 -6.01 -7.93 -19.67
CA TYR A 229 -5.28 -7.85 -18.40
C TYR A 229 -4.72 -9.21 -17.97
N ALA A 230 -5.54 -10.26 -18.01
CA ALA A 230 -5.17 -11.61 -17.59
C ALA A 230 -4.14 -12.26 -18.53
N LEU A 231 -4.23 -12.02 -19.84
CA LEU A 231 -3.28 -12.54 -20.83
C LEU A 231 -1.89 -11.94 -20.65
N GLU A 232 -1.80 -10.63 -20.43
CA GLU A 232 -0.52 -9.98 -20.22
C GLU A 232 0.10 -10.41 -18.88
N GLY A 233 -0.71 -10.60 -17.84
CA GLY A 233 -0.26 -11.10 -16.55
C GLY A 233 0.21 -9.98 -15.62
N ASP A 234 1.51 -9.92 -15.29
CA ASP A 234 2.03 -8.99 -14.30
C ASP A 234 2.17 -7.55 -14.83
N TRP A 235 1.12 -6.73 -14.65
CA TRP A 235 1.14 -5.30 -15.01
C TRP A 235 1.83 -4.37 -14.00
N ILE A 236 2.22 -4.88 -12.82
CA ILE A 236 2.89 -4.06 -11.81
C ILE A 236 4.33 -4.54 -11.69
N THR A 237 5.26 -3.61 -11.86
CA THR A 237 6.69 -3.84 -11.64
C THR A 237 7.00 -3.91 -10.15
N ALA A 238 8.13 -4.53 -9.78
CA ALA A 238 8.62 -4.53 -8.40
C ALA A 238 8.80 -3.10 -7.85
N THR A 239 9.21 -2.16 -8.69
CA THR A 239 9.37 -0.75 -8.35
C THR A 239 8.03 -0.09 -8.04
N GLU A 240 7.03 -0.26 -8.89
CA GLU A 240 5.67 0.27 -8.64
C GLU A 240 5.07 -0.34 -7.38
N LEU A 241 5.23 -1.66 -7.19
CA LEU A 241 4.75 -2.36 -6.01
C LEU A 241 5.37 -1.77 -4.74
N ARG A 242 6.68 -1.48 -4.75
CA ARG A 242 7.36 -0.79 -3.63
C ARG A 242 6.74 0.56 -3.31
N THR A 243 6.44 1.38 -4.33
CA THR A 243 5.85 2.72 -4.12
C THR A 243 4.47 2.69 -3.46
N LEU A 244 3.75 1.56 -3.56
CA LEU A 244 2.45 1.39 -2.89
C LEU A 244 2.59 1.13 -1.39
N PHE A 245 3.69 0.51 -0.94
CA PHE A 245 3.88 0.19 0.47
C PHE A 245 4.73 1.22 1.22
N VAL A 246 5.83 1.66 0.62
CA VAL A 246 6.79 2.55 1.29
C VAL A 246 6.15 3.92 1.55
N GLY A 247 6.02 4.28 2.83
CA GLY A 247 5.39 5.53 3.26
C GLY A 247 3.86 5.54 3.22
N ALA A 248 3.22 4.40 2.94
CA ALA A 248 1.77 4.26 3.02
C ALA A 248 1.29 4.09 4.47
N THR A 249 0.03 4.45 4.75
CA THR A 249 -0.60 4.15 6.04
C THR A 249 -0.90 2.66 6.16
N THR A 250 -1.04 2.14 7.38
CA THR A 250 -1.39 0.72 7.61
C THR A 250 -2.67 0.31 6.86
N GLU A 251 -3.70 1.15 6.84
CA GLU A 251 -4.94 0.89 6.10
C GLU A 251 -4.71 0.76 4.58
N LYS A 252 -3.86 1.64 4.01
CA LYS A 252 -3.49 1.55 2.61
C LYS A 252 -2.66 0.30 2.33
N MET A 253 -1.69 -0.02 3.18
CA MET A 253 -0.89 -1.24 3.05
C MET A 253 -1.75 -2.51 3.11
N GLU A 254 -2.76 -2.58 3.98
CA GLU A 254 -3.73 -3.69 4.01
C GLU A 254 -4.50 -3.82 2.69
N THR A 255 -4.93 -2.69 2.14
CA THR A 255 -5.60 -2.65 0.84
C THR A 255 -4.66 -3.12 -0.28
N HIS A 256 -3.44 -2.60 -0.33
CA HIS A 256 -2.43 -3.00 -1.31
C HIS A 256 -2.04 -4.48 -1.18
N TYR A 257 -1.88 -4.99 0.05
CA TYR A 257 -1.55 -6.38 0.29
C TYR A 257 -2.66 -7.32 -0.15
N THR A 258 -3.92 -7.03 0.21
CA THR A 258 -5.06 -7.85 -0.22
C THR A 258 -5.05 -8.04 -1.74
N HIS A 259 -4.66 -7.00 -2.48
CA HIS A 259 -4.62 -7.00 -3.94
C HIS A 259 -3.39 -7.70 -4.52
N TYR A 260 -2.21 -7.39 -3.98
CA TYR A 260 -0.94 -7.82 -4.56
C TYR A 260 -0.24 -8.95 -3.80
N GLN A 261 -0.86 -9.54 -2.77
CA GLN A 261 -0.27 -10.59 -1.93
C GLN A 261 0.37 -11.74 -2.74
N ARG A 262 -0.21 -12.11 -3.90
CA ARG A 262 0.34 -13.17 -4.76
C ARG A 262 1.66 -12.81 -5.44
N LYS A 263 2.05 -11.53 -5.44
CA LYS A 263 3.28 -10.99 -6.02
C LYS A 263 4.31 -10.61 -4.97
N ILE A 264 3.91 -10.53 -3.70
CA ILE A 264 4.78 -10.12 -2.62
C ILE A 264 5.51 -11.36 -2.11
N THR A 265 6.84 -11.34 -2.18
CA THR A 265 7.70 -12.44 -1.74
C THR A 265 8.66 -11.97 -0.65
N SER A 266 9.15 -12.88 0.18
CA SER A 266 10.17 -12.56 1.20
C SER A 266 11.46 -12.01 0.59
N GLU A 267 11.87 -12.52 -0.58
CA GLU A 267 13.06 -12.05 -1.31
C GLU A 267 12.93 -10.57 -1.69
N MET A 268 11.80 -10.18 -2.27
CA MET A 268 11.56 -8.78 -2.63
C MET A 268 11.59 -7.84 -1.40
N VAL A 269 11.01 -8.27 -0.28
CA VAL A 269 11.03 -7.47 0.96
C VAL A 269 12.44 -7.39 1.55
N SER A 270 13.26 -8.44 1.37
CA SER A 270 14.66 -8.47 1.77
C SER A 270 15.52 -7.49 0.97
N ASP A 271 15.25 -7.31 -0.33
CA ASP A 271 15.90 -6.29 -1.15
C ASP A 271 15.56 -4.88 -0.65
N TRP A 272 14.30 -4.62 -0.31
CA TRP A 272 13.90 -3.33 0.26
C TRP A 272 14.58 -3.08 1.61
N TYR A 273 14.75 -4.14 2.41
CA TYR A 273 15.48 -4.06 3.66
C TYR A 273 16.94 -3.66 3.45
N ALA A 274 17.64 -4.24 2.49
CA ALA A 274 19.03 -3.86 2.17
C ALA A 274 19.16 -2.35 1.87
N ASP A 275 18.23 -1.79 1.09
CA ASP A 275 18.19 -0.34 0.84
C ASP A 275 17.97 0.47 2.12
N ALA A 276 17.13 0.00 3.04
CA ALA A 276 16.91 0.66 4.32
C ALA A 276 18.19 0.68 5.17
N GLN A 277 18.99 -0.40 5.13
CA GLN A 277 20.29 -0.44 5.81
C GLN A 277 21.26 0.58 5.22
N ASP A 278 21.29 0.72 3.89
CA ASP A 278 22.17 1.68 3.22
C ASP A 278 21.74 3.13 3.50
N LEU A 279 20.44 3.41 3.54
CA LEU A 279 19.90 4.70 3.98
C LEU A 279 20.27 5.01 5.43
N ARG A 280 20.17 4.04 6.34
CA ARG A 280 20.62 4.21 7.73
C ARG A 280 22.11 4.51 7.81
N LYS A 281 22.97 3.77 7.10
CA LYS A 281 24.43 4.02 7.06
C LYS A 281 24.74 5.42 6.52
N ALA A 282 23.92 5.93 5.59
CA ALA A 282 24.01 7.28 5.06
C ALA A 282 23.40 8.36 5.96
N GLY A 283 22.86 8.01 7.14
CA GLY A 283 22.22 8.93 8.09
C GLY A 283 20.81 9.39 7.68
N LYS A 284 20.22 8.79 6.64
CA LYS A 284 18.88 9.14 6.14
C LYS A 284 17.79 8.34 6.87
N PHE A 285 17.67 8.59 8.18
CA PHE A 285 16.87 7.77 9.09
C PHE A 285 15.37 7.77 8.78
N ASP A 286 14.79 8.92 8.42
CA ASP A 286 13.34 9.00 8.12
C ASP A 286 12.96 8.20 6.87
N GLU A 287 13.84 8.17 5.87
CA GLU A 287 13.66 7.42 4.62
C GLU A 287 13.81 5.92 4.88
N ALA A 288 14.81 5.53 5.67
CA ALA A 288 14.99 4.14 6.11
C ALA A 288 13.77 3.65 6.90
N LYS A 289 13.24 4.46 7.83
CA LYS A 289 12.08 4.09 8.66
C LYS A 289 10.82 3.84 7.83
N LYS A 290 10.54 4.66 6.81
CA LYS A 290 9.41 4.44 5.89
C LYS A 290 9.48 3.10 5.16
N ILE A 291 10.69 2.65 4.82
CA ILE A 291 10.87 1.35 4.19
C ILE A 291 10.73 0.23 5.23
N LEU A 292 11.34 0.38 6.40
CA LEU A 292 11.24 -0.60 7.49
C LEU A 292 9.80 -0.80 7.97
N ASP A 293 8.98 0.24 8.03
CA ASP A 293 7.55 0.14 8.36
C ASP A 293 6.82 -0.78 7.36
N ALA A 294 7.11 -0.64 6.06
CA ALA A 294 6.60 -1.52 5.02
C ALA A 294 7.14 -2.95 5.14
N CYS A 295 8.44 -3.12 5.40
CA CYS A 295 9.06 -4.42 5.60
C CYS A 295 8.47 -5.17 6.81
N ILE A 296 8.26 -4.49 7.94
CA ILE A 296 7.63 -5.07 9.15
C ILE A 296 6.20 -5.50 8.83
N PHE A 297 5.42 -4.63 8.19
CA PHE A 297 4.05 -4.96 7.79
C PHE A 297 4.01 -6.22 6.90
N LEU A 298 4.86 -6.28 5.87
CA LEU A 298 4.88 -7.41 4.94
C LEU A 298 5.48 -8.67 5.55
N GLY A 299 6.51 -8.58 6.40
CA GLY A 299 7.09 -9.71 7.11
C GLY A 299 6.06 -10.45 7.97
N ALA A 300 5.21 -9.70 8.66
CA ALA A 300 4.09 -10.26 9.41
C ALA A 300 3.06 -10.96 8.50
N LYS A 301 2.73 -10.36 7.34
CA LYS A 301 1.77 -10.94 6.38
C LYS A 301 2.28 -12.21 5.70
N LEU A 302 3.58 -12.26 5.42
CA LEU A 302 4.26 -13.40 4.82
C LEU A 302 4.56 -14.51 5.84
N ASN A 303 4.27 -14.29 7.13
CA ASN A 303 4.60 -15.20 8.22
C ASN A 303 6.11 -15.55 8.22
N ASP A 304 6.95 -14.52 8.08
CA ASP A 304 8.41 -14.61 8.03
C ASP A 304 9.02 -13.97 9.29
N PRO A 305 8.94 -14.67 10.45
CA PRO A 305 9.33 -14.09 11.74
C PRO A 305 10.83 -13.79 11.84
N TYR A 306 11.67 -14.48 11.06
CA TYR A 306 13.12 -14.25 11.08
C TYR A 306 13.44 -12.90 10.43
N ASN A 307 12.93 -12.64 9.23
CA ASN A 307 13.15 -11.37 8.57
C ASN A 307 12.43 -10.22 9.28
N GLU A 308 11.22 -10.45 9.81
CA GLU A 308 10.52 -9.45 10.64
C GLU A 308 11.37 -9.03 11.86
N ALA A 309 12.09 -9.97 12.49
CA ALA A 309 13.02 -9.67 13.58
C ALA A 309 14.19 -8.78 13.15
N LEU A 310 14.77 -9.03 11.96
CA LEU A 310 15.82 -8.19 11.39
C LEU A 310 15.33 -6.76 11.14
N TYR A 311 14.08 -6.60 10.68
CA TYR A 311 13.51 -5.27 10.45
C TYR A 311 13.32 -4.51 11.78
N HIS A 312 12.83 -5.18 12.82
CA HIS A 312 12.76 -4.59 14.16
C HIS A 312 14.13 -4.19 14.71
N TYR A 313 15.14 -5.04 14.52
CA TYR A 313 16.52 -4.78 14.92
C TYR A 313 17.08 -3.53 14.22
N GLU A 314 16.81 -3.36 12.92
CA GLU A 314 17.29 -2.19 12.18
C GLU A 314 16.61 -0.89 12.62
N VAL A 315 15.31 -0.93 12.99
CA VAL A 315 14.63 0.23 13.61
C VAL A 315 15.28 0.58 14.96
N ALA A 316 15.68 -0.42 15.75
CA ALA A 316 16.37 -0.18 17.01
C ALA A 316 17.74 0.47 16.82
N LEU A 317 18.49 0.08 15.78
CA LEU A 317 19.76 0.72 15.40
C LEU A 317 19.57 2.18 14.98
N ILE A 318 18.49 2.51 14.26
CA ILE A 318 18.14 3.89 13.91
C ILE A 318 17.91 4.71 15.19
N ALA A 319 17.08 4.19 16.12
CA ALA A 319 16.79 4.85 17.39
C ALA A 319 18.07 5.05 18.22
N GLU A 320 18.96 4.06 18.26
CA GLU A 320 20.26 4.15 18.94
C GLU A 320 21.16 5.23 18.32
N ALA A 321 21.26 5.27 16.99
CA ALA A 321 22.02 6.31 16.29
C ALA A 321 21.49 7.73 16.57
N GLN A 322 20.19 7.85 16.84
CA GLN A 322 19.53 9.09 17.25
C GLN A 322 19.55 9.32 18.78
N LYS A 323 20.24 8.46 19.54
CA LYS A 323 20.33 8.48 21.01
C LYS A 323 18.99 8.35 21.74
N GLN A 324 18.00 7.75 21.08
CA GLN A 324 16.68 7.45 21.62
C GLN A 324 16.68 6.07 22.28
N PHE A 325 17.52 5.88 23.31
CA PHE A 325 17.78 4.57 23.89
C PHE A 325 16.53 3.87 24.45
N ALA A 326 15.57 4.62 25.00
CA ALA A 326 14.30 4.04 25.46
C ALA A 326 13.45 3.47 24.31
N GLU A 327 13.49 4.06 23.12
CA GLU A 327 12.84 3.52 21.91
C GLU A 327 13.63 2.33 21.36
N SER A 328 14.96 2.44 21.32
CA SER A 328 15.85 1.36 20.89
C SER A 328 15.65 0.07 21.69
N ILE A 329 15.55 0.15 23.03
CA ILE A 329 15.24 -0.99 23.90
C ILE A 329 13.96 -1.69 23.46
N ARG A 330 12.87 -0.94 23.25
CA ARG A 330 11.57 -1.50 22.84
C ARG A 330 11.66 -2.25 21.51
N TRP A 331 12.44 -1.75 20.56
CA TRP A 331 12.58 -2.38 19.25
C TRP A 331 13.52 -3.59 19.28
N TYR A 332 14.62 -3.54 20.05
CA TYR A 332 15.47 -4.71 20.26
C TYR A 332 14.74 -5.84 21.00
N GLU A 333 13.87 -5.51 21.97
CA GLU A 333 13.02 -6.50 22.66
C GLU A 333 12.05 -7.17 21.67
N LYS A 334 11.38 -6.39 20.81
CA LYS A 334 10.54 -6.95 19.72
C LYS A 334 11.35 -7.85 18.78
N ALA A 335 12.57 -7.46 18.41
CA ALA A 335 13.44 -8.27 17.58
C ALA A 335 13.78 -9.61 18.26
N ALA A 336 14.17 -9.58 19.55
CA ALA A 336 14.46 -10.78 20.32
C ALA A 336 13.26 -11.73 20.41
N GLU A 337 12.06 -11.20 20.66
CA GLU A 337 10.82 -11.97 20.68
C GLU A 337 10.51 -12.62 19.32
N LYS A 338 10.71 -11.90 18.22
CA LYS A 338 10.48 -12.43 16.87
C LYS A 338 11.52 -13.48 16.46
N PHE A 339 12.79 -13.31 16.81
CA PHE A 339 13.81 -14.35 16.62
C PHE A 339 13.50 -15.62 17.40
N LYS A 340 12.97 -15.48 18.62
CA LYS A 340 12.48 -16.62 19.41
C LYS A 340 11.34 -17.35 18.71
N VAL A 341 10.36 -16.62 18.16
CA VAL A 341 9.27 -17.19 17.34
C VAL A 341 9.84 -17.90 16.11
N ALA A 342 10.85 -17.33 15.47
CA ALA A 342 11.59 -17.93 14.37
C ALA A 342 12.49 -19.10 14.78
N LYS A 343 12.57 -19.43 16.08
CA LYS A 343 13.45 -20.46 16.66
C LYS A 343 14.93 -20.25 16.33
N SER A 344 15.35 -18.98 16.22
CA SER A 344 16.74 -18.61 15.99
C SER A 344 17.40 -18.25 17.32
N ASP A 345 18.05 -19.22 17.96
CA ASP A 345 18.85 -18.98 19.18
C ASP A 345 19.97 -17.94 18.91
N TYR A 346 20.55 -17.97 17.70
CA TYR A 346 21.55 -17.01 17.24
C TYR A 346 20.97 -15.59 17.22
N GLY A 347 19.85 -15.38 16.52
CA GLY A 347 19.22 -14.07 16.40
C GLY A 347 18.72 -13.54 17.75
N GLU A 348 18.12 -14.40 18.58
CA GLU A 348 17.66 -14.00 19.91
C GLU A 348 18.84 -13.60 20.80
N GLY A 349 19.91 -14.40 20.82
CA GLY A 349 21.12 -14.08 21.59
C GLY A 349 21.79 -12.80 21.12
N PHE A 350 21.78 -12.55 19.81
CA PHE A 350 22.26 -11.30 19.22
C PHE A 350 21.43 -10.10 19.66
N ALA A 351 20.10 -10.14 19.52
CA ALA A 351 19.23 -9.04 19.94
C ALA A 351 19.31 -8.77 21.45
N ARG A 352 19.33 -9.80 22.30
CA ARG A 352 19.45 -9.68 23.77
C ARG A 352 20.73 -8.96 24.19
N HIS A 353 21.85 -9.19 23.50
CA HIS A 353 23.09 -8.47 23.76
C HIS A 353 22.91 -6.96 23.56
N TYR A 354 22.22 -6.54 22.49
CA TYR A 354 21.99 -5.11 22.22
C TYR A 354 20.92 -4.49 23.13
N VAL A 355 19.90 -5.25 23.55
CA VAL A 355 19.00 -4.83 24.64
C VAL A 355 19.81 -4.47 25.89
N ALA A 356 20.78 -5.31 26.26
CA ALA A 356 21.62 -5.07 27.43
C ALA A 356 22.49 -3.82 27.30
N LEU A 357 23.13 -3.62 26.14
CA LEU A 357 23.90 -2.40 25.87
C LEU A 357 23.02 -1.14 25.99
N ALA A 358 21.82 -1.14 25.41
CA ALA A 358 20.91 -0.01 25.52
C ALA A 358 20.42 0.24 26.96
N TYR A 359 20.29 -0.81 27.79
CA TYR A 359 20.04 -0.65 29.22
C TYR A 359 21.21 0.00 29.98
N LEU A 360 22.46 -0.26 29.58
CA LEU A 360 23.62 0.45 30.15
C LEU A 360 23.60 1.94 29.82
N GLU A 361 23.26 2.31 28.59
CA GLU A 361 23.15 3.71 28.16
C GLU A 361 22.05 4.47 28.91
N THR A 362 21.05 3.76 29.44
CA THR A 362 19.98 4.34 30.28
C THR A 362 20.24 4.21 31.78
N GLY A 363 21.43 3.78 32.20
CA GLY A 363 21.79 3.67 33.61
C GLY A 363 21.07 2.55 34.37
N GLN A 364 20.68 1.47 33.69
CA GLN A 364 19.96 0.32 34.26
C GLN A 364 20.82 -0.96 34.26
N PRO A 365 21.93 -1.01 35.01
CA PRO A 365 22.91 -2.10 34.93
C PRO A 365 22.36 -3.47 35.34
N ALA A 366 21.39 -3.53 36.25
CA ALA A 366 20.75 -4.79 36.65
C ALA A 366 19.96 -5.43 35.49
N LYS A 367 19.22 -4.63 34.71
CA LYS A 367 18.49 -5.11 33.52
C LYS A 367 19.44 -5.47 32.38
N ALA A 368 20.55 -4.75 32.27
CA ALA A 368 21.60 -5.08 31.32
C ALA A 368 22.23 -6.44 31.63
N GLU A 369 22.57 -6.70 32.90
CA GLU A 369 23.11 -7.99 33.33
C GLU A 369 22.16 -9.14 33.02
N GLU A 370 20.87 -8.99 33.32
CA GLU A 370 19.85 -10.00 33.00
C GLU A 370 19.86 -10.36 31.51
N ASN A 371 19.85 -9.36 30.63
CA ASN A 371 19.83 -9.58 29.18
C ASN A 371 21.18 -10.12 28.65
N PHE A 372 22.31 -9.72 29.22
CA PHE A 372 23.61 -10.31 28.87
C PHE A 372 23.71 -11.77 29.31
N LEU A 373 23.15 -12.15 30.46
CA LEU A 373 23.09 -13.55 30.89
C LEU A 373 22.25 -14.39 29.91
N MET A 374 21.08 -13.90 29.51
CA MET A 374 20.26 -14.54 28.47
C MET A 374 21.04 -14.68 27.15
N ALA A 375 21.70 -13.61 26.69
CA ALA A 375 22.51 -13.64 25.48
C ALA A 375 23.68 -14.62 25.57
N LYS A 376 24.34 -14.71 26.74
CA LYS A 376 25.44 -15.64 27.01
C LYS A 376 24.96 -17.08 26.92
N ASP A 377 23.83 -17.41 27.53
CA ASP A 377 23.30 -18.77 27.52
C ASP A 377 22.93 -19.21 26.09
N LEU A 378 22.26 -18.34 25.32
CA LEU A 378 21.91 -18.58 23.91
C LEU A 378 23.16 -18.71 23.02
N ARG A 379 24.12 -17.79 23.11
CA ARG A 379 25.37 -17.85 22.34
C ARG A 379 26.24 -19.05 22.72
N THR A 380 26.23 -19.48 23.98
CA THR A 380 26.90 -20.71 24.42
C THR A 380 26.27 -21.92 23.75
N LYS A 381 24.93 -21.99 23.71
CA LYS A 381 24.21 -23.06 23.00
C LYS A 381 24.59 -23.11 21.52
N VAL A 382 24.54 -21.97 20.82
CA VAL A 382 24.91 -21.88 19.39
C VAL A 382 26.38 -22.25 19.14
N PHE A 383 27.31 -21.75 19.96
CA PHE A 383 28.73 -22.11 19.83
C PHE A 383 28.98 -23.59 20.13
N SER A 384 28.22 -24.19 21.06
CA SER A 384 28.38 -25.60 21.40
C SER A 384 28.04 -26.54 20.25
N THR A 385 27.12 -26.12 19.36
CA THR A 385 26.73 -26.87 18.15
C THR A 385 27.65 -26.61 16.96
N GLU A 386 28.27 -25.43 16.88
CA GLU A 386 29.17 -25.03 15.79
C GLU A 386 30.52 -24.52 16.32
N ARG A 387 31.26 -25.40 17.00
CA ARG A 387 32.49 -25.04 17.74
C ARG A 387 33.63 -24.47 16.89
N GLU A 388 33.61 -24.72 15.59
CA GLU A 388 34.63 -24.23 14.66
C GLU A 388 34.35 -22.81 14.15
N SER A 389 33.15 -22.26 14.43
CA SER A 389 32.78 -20.91 14.02
C SER A 389 33.49 -19.86 14.87
N LYS A 390 34.51 -19.22 14.29
CA LYS A 390 35.20 -18.07 14.90
C LYS A 390 34.25 -16.89 15.16
N SER A 391 33.21 -16.73 14.34
CA SER A 391 32.21 -15.66 14.53
C SER A 391 31.46 -15.86 15.84
N TYR A 392 30.91 -17.06 16.05
CA TYR A 392 30.14 -17.36 17.26
C TYR A 392 31.00 -17.35 18.51
N GLN A 393 32.25 -17.81 18.41
CA GLN A 393 33.23 -17.69 19.49
C GLN A 393 33.45 -16.23 19.89
N ASN A 394 33.69 -15.35 18.92
CA ASN A 394 33.95 -13.92 19.17
C ASN A 394 32.72 -13.22 19.76
N GLU A 395 31.52 -13.53 19.28
CA GLU A 395 30.28 -12.98 19.82
C GLU A 395 30.02 -13.41 21.27
N LEU A 396 30.29 -14.68 21.62
CA LEU A 396 30.20 -15.17 22.99
C LEU A 396 31.22 -14.47 23.89
N ILE A 397 32.48 -14.37 23.45
CA ILE A 397 33.55 -13.66 24.18
C ILE A 397 33.16 -12.19 24.41
N THR A 398 32.55 -11.53 23.43
CA THR A 398 32.09 -10.14 23.56
C THR A 398 31.06 -10.00 24.69
N THR A 399 30.07 -10.88 24.76
CA THR A 399 29.10 -10.88 25.88
C THR A 399 29.78 -11.15 27.23
N LEU A 400 30.71 -12.10 27.29
CA LEU A 400 31.42 -12.43 28.53
C LEU A 400 32.27 -11.25 29.03
N ASN A 401 32.90 -10.52 28.12
CA ASN A 401 33.69 -9.33 28.45
C ASN A 401 32.80 -8.21 29.02
N GLU A 402 31.59 -8.02 28.49
CA GLU A 402 30.64 -7.05 29.02
C GLU A 402 30.14 -7.42 30.42
N LEU A 403 29.83 -8.70 30.66
CA LEU A 403 29.49 -9.20 32.00
C LEU A 403 30.65 -8.99 32.99
N ALA A 404 31.88 -9.31 32.59
CA ALA A 404 33.06 -9.08 33.43
C ALA A 404 33.32 -7.59 33.71
N ARG A 405 32.96 -6.70 32.78
CA ARG A 405 33.01 -5.25 32.99
C ARG A 405 31.98 -4.81 34.04
N LEU A 406 30.75 -5.32 33.96
CA LEU A 406 29.71 -5.03 34.96
C LEU A 406 30.11 -5.47 36.37
N GLU A 407 30.64 -6.69 36.51
CA GLU A 407 31.11 -7.20 37.79
C GLU A 407 32.25 -6.38 38.39
N ARG A 408 33.22 -5.95 37.55
CA ARG A 408 34.30 -5.07 38.01
C ARG A 408 33.78 -3.71 38.48
N ASN A 409 32.82 -3.13 37.77
CA ASN A 409 32.22 -1.86 38.15
C ASN A 409 31.44 -1.97 39.46
N ARG A 410 30.72 -3.10 39.65
CA ARG A 410 30.01 -3.40 40.90
C ARG A 410 30.95 -3.51 42.10
N LYS A 411 32.06 -4.25 41.96
CA LYS A 411 33.08 -4.36 43.02
C LYS A 411 33.68 -3.02 43.39
N LYS A 412 34.07 -2.21 42.41
CA LYS A 412 34.61 -0.85 42.64
C LYS A 412 33.61 0.06 43.34
N PHE A 413 32.33 -0.05 43.02
CA PHE A 413 31.27 0.71 43.69
C PHE A 413 31.19 0.33 45.18
N TYR A 414 31.18 -0.97 45.50
CA TYR A 414 31.17 -1.42 46.90
C TYR A 414 32.44 -1.02 47.67
N GLU A 415 33.61 -1.09 47.03
CA GLU A 415 34.87 -0.62 47.62
C GLU A 415 34.82 0.89 47.91
N SER A 416 34.27 1.69 46.97
CA SER A 416 34.14 3.14 47.12
C SER A 416 33.10 3.52 48.20
N ASP A 417 31.95 2.86 48.22
CA ASP A 417 30.91 3.06 49.25
C ASP A 417 31.43 2.67 50.65
N CYS A 418 32.18 1.57 50.74
CA CYS A 418 32.85 1.15 51.97
C CYS A 418 33.88 2.19 52.45
N LEU A 419 34.67 2.77 51.55
CA LEU A 419 35.62 3.85 51.90
C LEU A 419 34.90 5.11 52.40
N VAL A 420 33.79 5.50 51.78
CA VAL A 420 32.97 6.63 52.24
C VAL A 420 32.35 6.36 53.62
N ARG A 421 31.82 5.14 53.84
CA ARG A 421 31.20 4.75 55.11
C ARG A 421 32.19 4.49 56.24
N SER A 422 33.39 3.99 55.93
CA SER A 422 34.47 3.83 56.91
C SER A 422 35.11 5.16 57.32
N GLY A 423 35.16 6.14 56.41
CA GLY A 423 35.42 7.54 56.75
C GLY A 423 34.35 8.18 57.66
N ALA A 424 33.15 7.60 57.68
CA ALA A 424 32.03 7.95 58.56
C ALA A 424 31.81 6.95 59.73
N GLY A 425 32.75 6.01 59.96
CA GLY A 425 32.78 5.17 61.15
C GLY A 425 31.97 3.88 61.15
N ASN A 426 31.58 3.27 60.01
CA ASN A 426 31.00 1.91 60.02
C ASN A 426 31.10 1.16 58.69
N CYS A 427 31.91 0.09 58.64
CA CYS A 427 31.71 -1.02 57.70
C CYS A 427 32.29 -2.32 58.30
N ALA A 428 31.41 -3.21 58.78
CA ALA A 428 31.74 -4.62 59.01
C ALA A 428 31.37 -5.40 57.75
N LEU A 429 32.36 -6.06 57.14
CA LEU A 429 32.16 -7.02 56.05
C LEU A 429 31.56 -8.30 56.64
N GLY A 430 30.41 -8.73 56.11
CA GLY A 430 29.75 -10.01 56.39
C GLY A 430 29.39 -10.71 55.10
#